data_AF-A0A3R7K8U0-F1
#
_entry.id   AF-A0A3R7K8U0-F1
#
_cell.length_a   1.000
_cell.length_b   1.000
_cell.length_c   1.000
_cell.angle_alpha   90.00
_cell.angle_beta   90.00
_cell.angle_gamma   90.00
#
_symmetry.space_group_name_H-M   'P 1'
#
loop_
_entity.id
_entity.type
_entity.pdbx_description
1 polymer ?
#
loop_
_entity_poly.entity_id
_entity_poly.type
_entity_poly.pdbx_seq_one_letter_code
_entity_poly.pdbx_strand_id
1 'polypeptide(L)'
;MSEQRHVFKMSRHLFYFSVLLLSVLLICFGSTAARAEERSTPKDVQPARTVDLFVPHRTIVETQGENYTRNYFVFPSLASAGGVLVAFAKSYTGPLRLDNDETWPIYVDVLAGYINPAESWSSFVDEVRVNKWNTYKIFHTAVQEEYNDRVRYARRPTTIAKGKKVFLLVGNYYQKYDPSSKKWIEVSRGLDLLVGEATHGKVIQWGEPTSLLPQIEPSAKQRGLEEFVSAGGSGVVMEDGTLVFPVTARRTGEKDVVSTIIYSKDDGKNWVLPQGMLPAGCNDPLIVEWEQGQLVMVASCDFHSKVFESMDMGATWTEAVRTLTRVQPMLLPDSSRTAERVGSLTTATIAGKKVMLYTQKGIPPGDTLQATALYLWVADNNRTFHLGPISMDTADKWTSNNTLLHSNNALHLLQERVSTTITGLAFSSLTGTLKKIKSVLKTWAKLDSFLSNSSVPTAGLVGFLSDASGDGTWNDAYRCVGATVTNAKKVENGFKFTGSESYAMWPVNMWKHHYAHSFVNYAFTLVATVTIDEVPNGSASLLGAGLGDNENTTFVGLSYTLADEWETVFNGMATITENTWESWKEYQVAL
;
A
#
# COMPACT_ATOMS: atom_id res chain seq x y z
N MET A 1 -19.84 59.52 -0.56
CA MET A 1 -19.09 58.60 0.32
C MET A 1 -18.16 57.80 -0.58
N SER A 2 -16.85 57.95 -0.35
CA SER A 2 -15.78 57.36 -1.14
C SER A 2 -15.49 55.95 -0.64
N GLU A 3 -15.56 54.95 -1.51
CA GLU A 3 -15.04 53.60 -1.23
C GLU A 3 -13.55 53.55 -1.57
N GLN A 4 -12.72 53.36 -0.56
CA GLN A 4 -11.29 53.10 -0.70
C GLN A 4 -11.07 51.65 -1.16
N ARG A 5 -10.57 51.49 -2.39
CA ARG A 5 -9.90 50.26 -2.82
C ARG A 5 -8.56 50.13 -2.08
N HIS A 6 -8.45 49.17 -1.17
CA HIS A 6 -7.16 48.74 -0.64
C HIS A 6 -6.42 47.92 -1.71
N VAL A 7 -5.47 48.56 -2.40
CA VAL A 7 -4.46 47.89 -3.21
C VAL A 7 -3.43 47.30 -2.24
N PHE A 8 -3.37 45.97 -2.14
CA PHE A 8 -2.25 45.29 -1.49
C PHE A 8 -0.99 45.47 -2.34
N LYS A 9 -0.14 46.44 -1.98
CA LYS A 9 1.25 46.49 -2.45
C LYS A 9 2.05 45.43 -1.69
N MET A 10 2.21 44.24 -2.27
CA MET A 10 3.27 43.33 -1.83
C MET A 10 4.64 43.95 -2.14
N SER A 11 5.51 43.99 -1.14
CA SER A 11 6.88 44.48 -1.30
C SER A 11 7.68 43.51 -2.16
N ARG A 12 8.11 43.97 -3.34
CA ARG A 12 8.99 43.24 -4.28
C ARG A 12 10.27 42.69 -3.61
N HIS A 13 10.71 43.30 -2.50
CA HIS A 13 11.91 42.89 -1.77
C HIS A 13 11.71 41.63 -0.90
N LEU A 14 10.51 41.39 -0.36
CA LEU A 14 10.21 40.16 0.38
C LEU A 14 10.08 38.95 -0.56
N PHE A 15 9.60 39.19 -1.78
CA PHE A 15 9.45 38.14 -2.80
C PHE A 15 10.82 37.60 -3.26
N TYR A 16 11.78 38.49 -3.56
CA TYR A 16 13.13 38.09 -3.95
C TYR A 16 13.87 37.30 -2.86
N PHE A 17 13.70 37.67 -1.59
CA PHE A 17 14.37 36.98 -0.48
C PHE A 17 13.76 35.58 -0.24
N SER A 18 12.44 35.45 -0.36
CA SER A 18 11.75 34.16 -0.30
C SER A 18 12.12 33.26 -1.48
N VAL A 19 12.23 33.80 -2.69
CA VAL A 19 12.65 33.05 -3.89
C VAL A 19 14.10 32.56 -3.77
N LEU A 20 15.04 33.40 -3.30
CA LEU A 20 16.42 32.97 -3.06
C LEU A 20 16.53 31.88 -1.98
N LEU A 21 15.71 31.98 -0.91
CA LEU A 21 15.68 30.96 0.14
C LEU A 21 15.08 29.63 -0.38
N LEU A 22 14.08 29.69 -1.27
CA LEU A 22 13.53 28.54 -1.98
C LEU A 22 14.58 27.88 -2.87
N SER A 23 15.32 28.65 -3.66
CA SER A 23 16.40 28.13 -4.51
C SER A 23 17.49 27.46 -3.67
N VAL A 24 17.90 28.06 -2.53
CA VAL A 24 18.86 27.43 -1.61
C VAL A 24 18.31 26.14 -1.01
N LEU A 25 17.04 26.11 -0.59
CA LEU A 25 16.42 24.88 -0.10
C LEU A 25 16.34 23.81 -1.19
N LEU A 26 15.91 24.15 -2.41
CA LEU A 26 15.79 23.23 -3.54
C LEU A 26 17.16 22.69 -4.03
N ILE A 27 18.21 23.51 -3.97
CA ILE A 27 19.60 23.11 -4.28
C ILE A 27 20.16 22.20 -3.17
N CYS A 28 19.92 22.49 -1.88
CA CYS A 28 20.40 21.68 -0.77
C CYS A 28 19.72 20.29 -0.64
N PHE A 29 18.58 20.08 -1.30
CA PHE A 29 17.90 18.78 -1.36
C PHE A 29 18.07 18.05 -2.71
N GLY A 30 18.96 18.56 -3.58
CA GLY A 30 19.39 17.95 -4.84
C GLY A 30 20.22 16.68 -4.60
N SER A 31 19.58 15.62 -4.14
CA SER A 31 20.13 14.26 -4.16
C SER A 31 19.08 13.36 -4.79
N THR A 32 19.36 12.99 -6.04
CA THR A 32 18.67 12.03 -6.93
C THR A 32 17.22 11.73 -6.57
N ALA A 33 16.30 12.28 -7.37
CA ALA A 33 14.97 11.71 -7.56
C ALA A 33 15.12 10.20 -7.85
N ALA A 34 14.12 9.39 -7.49
CA ALA A 34 14.09 7.99 -7.91
C ALA A 34 14.07 7.96 -9.44
N ARG A 35 15.21 7.63 -10.05
CA ARG A 35 15.34 7.51 -11.49
C ARG A 35 14.65 6.20 -11.87
N ALA A 36 13.51 6.28 -12.54
CA ALA A 36 12.85 5.09 -13.11
C ALA A 36 13.69 4.40 -14.21
N GLU A 37 14.81 4.99 -14.63
CA GLU A 37 15.66 4.49 -15.71
C GLU A 37 16.92 3.76 -15.24
N GLU A 38 17.21 3.73 -13.94
CA GLU A 38 18.34 2.96 -13.47
C GLU A 38 17.93 1.47 -13.37
N ARG A 39 18.45 0.67 -14.31
CA ARG A 39 18.23 -0.79 -14.38
C ARG A 39 18.62 -1.40 -13.04
N SER A 40 17.63 -1.62 -12.19
CA SER A 40 17.82 -2.18 -10.86
C SER A 40 17.95 -3.69 -11.00
N THR A 41 19.15 -4.23 -10.94
CA THR A 41 19.34 -5.68 -10.88
C THR A 41 19.06 -6.20 -9.46
N PRO A 42 18.79 -7.51 -9.26
CA PRO A 42 18.71 -8.11 -7.92
C PRO A 42 19.90 -7.79 -7.00
N LYS A 43 21.05 -7.41 -7.56
CA LYS A 43 22.26 -7.02 -6.83
C LYS A 43 22.25 -5.54 -6.38
N ASP A 44 21.43 -4.70 -6.99
CA ASP A 44 21.38 -3.24 -6.75
C ASP A 44 20.36 -2.85 -5.67
N VAL A 45 19.47 -3.77 -5.29
CA VAL A 45 18.58 -3.59 -4.15
C VAL A 45 19.43 -3.57 -2.88
N GLN A 46 19.54 -2.38 -2.27
CA GLN A 46 20.13 -2.22 -0.93
C GLN A 46 19.57 -3.32 -0.03
N PRO A 47 20.40 -4.24 0.47
CA PRO A 47 19.88 -5.45 1.08
C PRO A 47 19.11 -5.05 2.33
N ALA A 48 17.79 -5.24 2.27
CA ALA A 48 17.02 -5.34 3.48
C ALA A 48 17.73 -6.36 4.38
N ARG A 49 17.86 -6.03 5.66
CA ARG A 49 18.41 -6.98 6.62
C ARG A 49 17.38 -8.08 6.77
N THR A 50 17.59 -9.20 6.07
CA THR A 50 16.61 -10.28 5.94
C THR A 50 17.16 -11.60 6.47
N VAL A 51 16.30 -12.36 7.14
CA VAL A 51 16.56 -13.73 7.60
C VAL A 51 15.37 -14.62 7.24
N ASP A 52 15.64 -15.86 6.80
CA ASP A 52 14.59 -16.86 6.65
C ASP A 52 14.16 -17.31 8.05
N LEU A 53 12.92 -16.98 8.43
CA LEU A 53 12.43 -17.10 9.81
C LEU A 53 11.65 -18.41 10.00
N PHE A 54 10.63 -18.64 9.17
CA PHE A 54 9.88 -19.89 9.14
C PHE A 54 10.37 -20.73 7.98
N VAL A 55 11.26 -21.68 8.27
CA VAL A 55 11.98 -22.50 7.30
C VAL A 55 11.46 -23.93 7.34
N PRO A 56 10.87 -24.43 6.23
CA PRO A 56 10.45 -25.81 6.09
C PRO A 56 11.52 -26.82 6.53
N HIS A 57 11.10 -27.85 7.25
CA HIS A 57 11.95 -28.94 7.78
C HIS A 57 13.07 -28.48 8.74
N ARG A 58 13.08 -27.22 9.17
CA ARG A 58 14.12 -26.67 10.05
C ARG A 58 13.56 -25.93 11.27
N THR A 59 12.53 -25.10 11.07
CA THR A 59 11.92 -24.39 12.19
C THR A 59 11.25 -25.37 13.15
N ILE A 60 11.69 -25.31 14.40
CA ILE A 60 11.18 -26.15 15.48
C ILE A 60 9.86 -25.57 15.96
N VAL A 61 8.86 -26.45 16.06
CA VAL A 61 7.58 -26.16 16.69
C VAL A 61 7.52 -26.91 18.01
N GLU A 62 7.44 -26.17 19.12
CA GLU A 62 7.35 -26.70 20.47
C GLU A 62 5.89 -27.00 20.83
N THR A 63 5.63 -28.22 21.32
CA THR A 63 4.34 -28.57 21.95
C THR A 63 4.52 -29.53 23.10
N GLN A 64 4.06 -29.16 24.30
CA GLN A 64 3.85 -30.07 25.44
C GLN A 64 4.90 -31.20 25.60
N GLY A 65 6.19 -30.89 25.41
CA GLY A 65 7.31 -31.84 25.56
C GLY A 65 7.84 -32.50 24.28
N GLU A 66 7.22 -32.26 23.13
CA GLU A 66 7.67 -32.74 21.81
C GLU A 66 8.07 -31.59 20.87
N ASN A 67 9.05 -31.90 20.01
CA ASN A 67 9.56 -31.01 18.98
C ASN A 67 9.40 -31.66 17.61
N TYR A 68 8.79 -30.94 16.67
CA TYR A 68 8.69 -31.39 15.28
C TYR A 68 8.85 -30.22 14.32
N THR A 69 8.93 -30.53 13.03
CA THR A 69 9.01 -29.56 11.95
C THR A 69 7.74 -29.54 11.10
N ARG A 70 7.62 -28.56 10.21
CA ARG A 70 6.52 -28.42 9.24
C ARG A 70 7.06 -28.31 7.81
N ASN A 71 6.21 -28.60 6.82
CA ASN A 71 6.60 -28.63 5.41
C ASN A 71 6.39 -27.27 4.73
N TYR A 72 5.43 -26.48 5.21
CA TYR A 72 5.09 -25.19 4.61
C TYR A 72 4.66 -24.18 5.67
N PHE A 73 4.97 -22.91 5.42
CA PHE A 73 4.53 -21.77 6.22
C PHE A 73 4.02 -20.65 5.30
N VAL A 74 2.80 -20.18 5.52
CA VAL A 74 2.08 -19.20 4.67
C VAL A 74 1.16 -18.30 5.48
N PHE A 75 0.52 -17.34 4.81
CA PHE A 75 -0.38 -16.31 5.36
C PHE A 75 0.25 -15.59 6.55
N PRO A 76 1.33 -14.83 6.30
CA PRO A 76 2.07 -14.15 7.35
C PRO A 76 1.21 -13.07 8.02
N SER A 77 1.37 -12.94 9.32
CA SER A 77 0.78 -11.85 10.11
C SER A 77 1.77 -11.40 11.18
N LEU A 78 1.75 -10.10 11.53
CA LEU A 78 2.67 -9.48 12.48
C LEU A 78 1.91 -8.66 13.50
N ALA A 79 2.31 -8.77 14.77
CA ALA A 79 1.76 -7.96 15.86
C ALA A 79 2.88 -7.50 16.80
N SER A 80 2.72 -6.32 17.39
CA SER A 80 3.62 -5.82 18.43
C SER A 80 2.82 -5.35 19.64
N ALA A 81 2.96 -6.04 20.77
CA ALA A 81 2.23 -5.73 22.00
C ALA A 81 3.16 -5.82 23.21
N GLY A 82 3.07 -4.85 24.13
CA GLY A 82 3.87 -4.83 25.36
C GLY A 82 5.39 -4.90 25.13
N GLY A 83 5.88 -4.42 23.98
CA GLY A 83 7.30 -4.50 23.60
C GLY A 83 7.73 -5.85 23.01
N VAL A 84 6.82 -6.80 22.82
CA VAL A 84 7.08 -8.09 22.16
C VAL A 84 6.60 -8.02 20.72
N LEU A 85 7.48 -8.34 19.77
CA LEU A 85 7.11 -8.53 18.37
C LEU A 85 6.79 -10.01 18.14
N VAL A 86 5.70 -10.31 17.44
CA VAL A 86 5.23 -11.67 17.20
C VAL A 86 4.99 -11.86 15.72
N ALA A 87 5.57 -12.91 15.17
CA ALA A 87 5.34 -13.34 13.80
C ALA A 87 4.43 -14.57 13.81
N PHE A 88 3.39 -14.55 13.00
CA PHE A 88 2.44 -15.64 12.85
C PHE A 88 2.50 -16.24 11.47
N ALA A 89 2.28 -17.55 11.42
CA ALA A 89 2.21 -18.31 10.18
C ALA A 89 1.14 -19.39 10.29
N LYS A 90 0.41 -19.61 9.21
CA LYS A 90 -0.30 -20.86 8.99
C LYS A 90 0.72 -21.92 8.56
N SER A 91 0.66 -23.11 9.14
CA SER A 91 1.58 -24.20 8.82
C SER A 91 0.85 -25.47 8.35
N TYR A 92 1.54 -26.32 7.58
CA TYR A 92 1.01 -27.62 7.11
C TYR A 92 2.01 -28.76 7.29
N THR A 93 1.49 -29.97 7.50
CA THR A 93 2.26 -31.24 7.54
C THR A 93 2.29 -32.01 6.21
N GLY A 94 1.47 -31.63 5.22
CA GLY A 94 1.34 -32.27 3.90
C GLY A 94 1.53 -31.29 2.73
N PRO A 95 1.49 -31.75 1.46
CA PRO A 95 1.67 -30.92 0.27
C PRO A 95 0.57 -29.86 0.09
N LEU A 96 0.89 -28.77 -0.64
CA LEU A 96 -0.03 -27.65 -0.90
C LEU A 96 -1.15 -27.98 -1.92
N ARG A 97 -1.01 -29.06 -2.69
CA ARG A 97 -2.04 -29.55 -3.60
C ARG A 97 -2.79 -30.70 -2.95
N LEU A 98 -4.07 -30.48 -2.68
CA LEU A 98 -5.02 -31.54 -2.37
C LEU A 98 -5.26 -32.32 -3.67
N ASP A 99 -4.44 -33.34 -3.95
CA ASP A 99 -4.92 -34.39 -4.82
C ASP A 99 -6.07 -35.09 -4.08
N ASN A 100 -7.16 -35.34 -4.79
CA ASN A 100 -8.42 -35.90 -4.27
C ASN A 100 -8.29 -37.31 -3.66
N ASP A 101 -7.06 -37.85 -3.59
CA ASP A 101 -6.69 -39.20 -3.16
C ASP A 101 -5.90 -39.24 -1.84
N GLU A 102 -5.61 -38.10 -1.20
CA GLU A 102 -4.96 -38.14 0.12
C GLU A 102 -5.93 -38.62 1.22
N THR A 103 -5.59 -39.76 1.81
CA THR A 103 -6.36 -40.47 2.85
C THR A 103 -6.03 -40.02 4.27
N TRP A 104 -5.06 -39.13 4.46
CA TRP A 104 -4.55 -38.71 5.77
C TRP A 104 -4.92 -37.25 6.10
N PRO A 105 -5.24 -36.92 7.37
CA PRO A 105 -5.54 -35.54 7.75
C PRO A 105 -4.28 -34.67 7.67
N ILE A 106 -4.35 -33.59 6.88
CA ILE A 106 -3.31 -32.56 6.85
C ILE A 106 -3.49 -31.69 8.10
N TYR A 107 -2.49 -31.58 8.96
CA TYR A 107 -2.59 -30.69 10.12
C TYR A 107 -2.33 -29.26 9.72
N VAL A 108 -3.21 -28.36 10.15
CA VAL A 108 -3.24 -26.97 9.72
C VAL A 108 -3.35 -26.04 10.91
N ASP A 109 -2.19 -25.79 11.52
CA ASP A 109 -2.05 -24.99 12.74
C ASP A 109 -1.74 -23.53 12.44
N VAL A 110 -2.07 -22.64 13.38
CA VAL A 110 -1.48 -21.29 13.46
C VAL A 110 -0.36 -21.32 14.48
N LEU A 111 0.84 -20.95 14.02
CA LEU A 111 2.04 -20.86 14.83
C LEU A 111 2.37 -19.40 15.12
N ALA A 112 2.98 -19.15 16.28
CA ALA A 112 3.60 -17.88 16.62
C ALA A 112 5.06 -18.08 16.99
N GLY A 113 5.91 -17.16 16.54
CA GLY A 113 7.28 -17.04 17.01
C GLY A 113 7.54 -15.63 17.52
N TYR A 114 8.24 -15.54 18.65
CA TYR A 114 8.47 -14.29 19.36
C TYR A 114 9.82 -13.69 18.97
N ILE A 115 9.84 -12.39 18.71
CA ILE A 115 11.03 -11.64 18.33
C ILE A 115 11.21 -10.55 19.37
N ASN A 116 12.38 -10.54 20.01
CA ASN A 116 12.73 -9.53 21.00
C ASN A 116 13.25 -8.25 20.30
N PRO A 117 12.49 -7.14 20.25
CA PRO A 117 12.91 -5.95 19.51
C PRO A 117 14.12 -5.23 20.14
N ALA A 118 14.41 -5.49 21.41
CA ALA A 118 15.57 -4.92 22.11
C ALA A 118 16.88 -5.65 21.79
N GLU A 119 16.81 -6.84 21.18
CA GLU A 119 17.99 -7.58 20.75
C GLU A 119 18.62 -6.96 19.49
N SER A 120 19.95 -7.04 19.39
CA SER A 120 20.62 -6.63 18.16
C SER A 120 20.24 -7.54 16.99
N TRP A 121 20.11 -6.97 15.79
CA TRP A 121 19.77 -7.74 14.60
C TRP A 121 20.71 -8.93 14.35
N SER A 122 22.02 -8.77 14.57
CA SER A 122 23.00 -9.86 14.38
C SER A 122 22.77 -11.01 15.34
N SER A 123 22.55 -10.72 16.63
CA SER A 123 22.28 -11.74 17.65
C SER A 123 21.02 -12.53 17.34
N PHE A 124 19.94 -11.84 16.97
CA PHE A 124 18.69 -12.48 16.58
C PHE A 124 18.87 -13.38 15.34
N VAL A 125 19.61 -12.90 14.33
CA VAL A 125 19.89 -13.72 13.13
C VAL A 125 20.74 -14.94 13.47
N ASP A 126 21.71 -14.82 14.36
CA ASP A 126 22.53 -15.94 14.79
C ASP A 126 21.67 -16.98 15.52
N GLU A 127 20.78 -16.55 16.42
CA GLU A 127 19.80 -17.42 17.10
C GLU A 127 18.94 -18.22 16.11
N VAL A 128 18.38 -17.53 15.10
CA VAL A 128 17.57 -18.17 14.05
C VAL A 128 18.39 -19.15 13.23
N ARG A 129 19.62 -18.79 12.84
CA ARG A 129 20.48 -19.64 11.99
C ARG A 129 20.92 -20.94 12.66
N VAL A 130 21.12 -20.91 13.98
CA VAL A 130 21.50 -22.08 14.78
C VAL A 130 20.28 -22.84 15.34
N ASN A 131 19.07 -22.56 14.83
CA ASN A 131 17.80 -23.19 15.21
C ASN A 131 17.50 -23.10 16.73
N LYS A 132 17.87 -21.99 17.38
CA LYS A 132 17.49 -21.72 18.78
C LYS A 132 16.17 -20.95 18.91
N TRP A 133 15.74 -20.33 17.82
CA TRP A 133 14.46 -19.62 17.74
C TRP A 133 13.32 -20.61 17.54
N ASN A 134 12.38 -20.64 18.49
CA ASN A 134 11.30 -21.62 18.54
C ASN A 134 9.95 -20.99 18.21
N THR A 135 9.03 -21.84 17.73
CA THR A 135 7.65 -21.47 17.44
C THR A 135 6.67 -22.29 18.26
N TYR A 136 5.52 -21.69 18.55
CA TYR A 136 4.51 -22.23 19.45
C TYR A 136 3.19 -22.37 18.70
N LYS A 137 2.51 -23.51 18.88
CA LYS A 137 1.13 -23.67 18.40
C LYS A 137 0.20 -22.77 19.22
N ILE A 138 -0.43 -21.80 18.55
CA ILE A 138 -1.39 -20.89 19.19
C ILE A 138 -2.82 -21.37 18.92
N PHE A 139 -3.08 -21.82 17.70
CA PHE A 139 -4.35 -22.42 17.33
C PHE A 139 -4.09 -23.85 16.87
N HIS A 140 -4.53 -24.81 17.69
CA HIS A 140 -4.29 -26.22 17.43
C HIS A 140 -5.45 -26.87 16.67
N THR A 141 -5.10 -27.74 15.74
CA THR A 141 -6.05 -28.74 15.21
C THR A 141 -6.12 -29.90 16.21
N ALA A 142 -7.27 -30.14 16.84
CA ALA A 142 -7.42 -31.30 17.71
C ALA A 142 -7.25 -32.59 16.88
N VAL A 143 -6.39 -33.49 17.36
CA VAL A 143 -6.36 -34.89 16.94
C VAL A 143 -7.62 -35.55 17.51
N GLN A 144 -8.21 -36.50 16.79
CA GLN A 144 -9.29 -37.39 17.25
C GLN A 144 -9.29 -37.57 18.78
N GLU A 145 -10.12 -36.81 19.48
CA GLU A 145 -10.61 -37.27 20.78
C GLU A 145 -11.49 -38.48 20.48
N GLU A 146 -11.49 -39.50 21.34
CA GLU A 146 -12.26 -40.74 21.20
C GLU A 146 -13.78 -40.55 20.93
N TYR A 147 -14.26 -39.30 20.90
CA TYR A 147 -15.64 -38.89 20.67
C TYR A 147 -15.84 -37.82 19.58
N ASN A 148 -14.81 -37.37 18.84
CA ASN A 148 -14.96 -36.32 17.82
C ASN A 148 -14.47 -36.77 16.44
N ASP A 149 -15.41 -37.00 15.52
CA ASP A 149 -15.20 -37.46 14.14
C ASP A 149 -14.79 -36.33 13.17
N ARG A 150 -14.43 -35.15 13.70
CA ARG A 150 -14.19 -33.92 12.93
C ARG A 150 -12.79 -33.36 13.16
N VAL A 151 -12.07 -33.07 12.08
CA VAL A 151 -10.77 -32.40 12.09
C VAL A 151 -10.97 -30.91 11.80
N ARG A 152 -10.43 -30.06 12.67
CA ARG A 152 -10.48 -28.60 12.54
C ARG A 152 -9.28 -28.10 11.75
N TYR A 153 -9.46 -27.11 10.88
CA TYR A 153 -8.41 -26.52 10.05
C TYR A 153 -8.40 -25.00 10.16
N ALA A 154 -7.24 -24.40 10.39
CA ALA A 154 -7.09 -22.95 10.44
C ALA A 154 -7.03 -22.30 9.05
N ARG A 155 -7.45 -21.04 8.94
CA ARG A 155 -7.35 -20.20 7.74
C ARG A 155 -6.93 -18.79 8.11
N ARG A 156 -5.90 -18.30 7.42
CA ARG A 156 -5.49 -16.87 7.33
C ARG A 156 -5.49 -16.13 8.68
N PRO A 157 -4.47 -16.35 9.53
CA PRO A 157 -4.37 -15.61 10.79
C PRO A 157 -4.36 -14.10 10.53
N THR A 158 -5.20 -13.36 11.25
CA THR A 158 -5.28 -11.90 11.17
C THR A 158 -5.12 -11.32 12.55
N THR A 159 -4.25 -10.33 12.74
CA THR A 159 -3.93 -9.81 14.07
C THR A 159 -4.24 -8.34 14.26
N ILE A 160 -4.59 -7.97 15.48
CA ILE A 160 -4.66 -6.60 15.98
C ILE A 160 -3.88 -6.54 17.29
N ALA A 161 -3.12 -5.47 17.52
CA ALA A 161 -2.41 -5.26 18.78
C ALA A 161 -2.84 -3.95 19.45
N LYS A 162 -3.25 -4.02 20.72
CA LYS A 162 -3.65 -2.87 21.53
C LYS A 162 -3.00 -2.94 22.91
N GLY A 163 -2.10 -2.01 23.19
CA GLY A 163 -1.35 -1.97 24.46
C GLY A 163 -0.51 -3.24 24.68
N LYS A 164 -0.86 -4.05 25.69
CA LYS A 164 -0.21 -5.34 25.98
C LYS A 164 -0.91 -6.53 25.33
N LYS A 165 -2.07 -6.33 24.68
CA LYS A 165 -2.87 -7.41 24.13
C LYS A 165 -2.65 -7.61 22.63
N VAL A 166 -2.66 -8.85 22.21
CA VAL A 166 -2.77 -9.27 20.80
C VAL A 166 -4.10 -10.01 20.64
N PHE A 167 -4.87 -9.59 19.65
CA PHE A 167 -6.10 -10.25 19.22
C PHE A 167 -5.80 -10.99 17.93
N LEU A 168 -6.00 -12.30 17.92
CA LEU A 168 -5.77 -13.17 16.77
C LEU A 168 -7.11 -13.75 16.30
N LEU A 169 -7.54 -13.33 15.11
CA LEU A 169 -8.73 -13.86 14.45
C LEU A 169 -8.33 -14.98 13.49
N VAL A 170 -8.97 -16.14 13.63
CA VAL A 170 -8.71 -17.34 12.82
C VAL A 170 -10.02 -17.88 12.27
N GLY A 171 -10.24 -17.70 10.97
CA GLY A 171 -11.25 -18.47 10.25
C GLY A 171 -10.90 -19.95 10.30
N ASN A 172 -11.87 -20.83 10.46
CA ASN A 172 -11.63 -22.26 10.52
C ASN A 172 -12.75 -23.06 9.85
N TYR A 173 -12.45 -24.30 9.50
CA TYR A 173 -13.45 -25.25 9.02
C TYR A 173 -13.24 -26.61 9.63
N TYR A 174 -14.32 -27.36 9.74
CA TYR A 174 -14.33 -28.73 10.24
C TYR A 174 -14.55 -29.66 9.07
N GLN A 175 -13.74 -30.72 8.97
CA GLN A 175 -13.97 -31.81 8.03
C GLN A 175 -14.31 -33.09 8.76
N LYS A 176 -15.18 -33.88 8.16
CA LYS A 176 -15.49 -35.24 8.58
C LYS A 176 -15.17 -36.19 7.43
N TYR A 177 -14.61 -37.35 7.75
CA TYR A 177 -14.42 -38.39 6.75
C TYR A 177 -15.76 -39.02 6.39
N ASP A 178 -16.10 -39.05 5.10
CA ASP A 178 -17.25 -39.78 4.57
C ASP A 178 -16.79 -41.13 4.00
N PRO A 179 -17.11 -42.25 4.66
CA PRO A 179 -16.73 -43.59 4.21
C PRO A 179 -17.31 -43.96 2.83
N SER A 180 -18.44 -43.35 2.44
CA SER A 180 -19.17 -43.70 1.21
C SER A 180 -18.46 -43.14 -0.02
N SER A 181 -18.06 -41.88 0.05
CA SER A 181 -17.26 -41.22 -1.00
C SER A 181 -15.76 -41.45 -0.86
N LYS A 182 -15.31 -42.06 0.26
CA LYS A 182 -13.90 -42.22 0.63
C LYS A 182 -13.13 -40.90 0.64
N LYS A 183 -13.80 -39.81 1.05
CA LYS A 183 -13.26 -38.45 1.02
C LYS A 183 -13.56 -37.70 2.31
N TRP A 184 -12.70 -36.74 2.64
CA TRP A 184 -12.96 -35.75 3.69
C TRP A 184 -13.88 -34.67 3.14
N ILE A 185 -15.02 -34.45 3.81
CA ILE A 185 -16.00 -33.43 3.44
C ILE A 185 -16.01 -32.31 4.48
N GLU A 186 -16.11 -31.06 4.01
CA GLU A 186 -16.30 -29.91 4.88
C GLU A 186 -17.72 -29.92 5.46
N VAL A 187 -17.85 -29.87 6.79
CA VAL A 187 -19.14 -29.99 7.49
C VAL A 187 -19.59 -28.69 8.16
N SER A 188 -18.66 -27.83 8.56
CA SER A 188 -19.00 -26.52 9.12
C SER A 188 -17.81 -25.56 9.07
N ARG A 189 -18.09 -24.25 9.10
CA ARG A 189 -17.09 -23.19 9.27
C ARG A 189 -17.22 -22.53 10.64
N GLY A 190 -16.10 -22.04 11.14
CA GLY A 190 -15.97 -21.30 12.40
C GLY A 190 -15.17 -20.02 12.20
N LEU A 191 -15.31 -19.10 13.15
CA LEU A 191 -14.53 -17.88 13.22
C LEU A 191 -14.19 -17.62 14.68
N ASP A 192 -12.92 -17.82 15.03
CA ASP A 192 -12.48 -17.83 16.43
C ASP A 192 -11.55 -16.66 16.71
N LEU A 193 -11.70 -16.11 17.90
CA LEU A 193 -10.83 -15.09 18.47
C LEU A 193 -10.01 -15.67 19.60
N LEU A 194 -8.70 -15.44 19.55
CA LEU A 194 -7.77 -15.73 20.64
C LEU A 194 -7.21 -14.39 21.13
N VAL A 195 -7.20 -14.21 22.45
CA VAL A 195 -6.65 -13.02 23.08
C VAL A 195 -5.39 -13.42 23.83
N GLY A 196 -4.28 -12.81 23.46
CA GLY A 196 -3.00 -12.99 24.12
C GLY A 196 -2.58 -11.73 24.85
N GLU A 197 -1.88 -11.88 25.98
CA GLU A 197 -1.32 -10.76 26.74
C GLU A 197 0.20 -10.90 26.91
N ALA A 198 0.91 -9.81 26.66
CA ALA A 198 2.35 -9.73 26.79
C ALA A 198 2.77 -9.77 28.26
N THR A 199 3.63 -10.73 28.59
CA THR A 199 4.20 -10.88 29.93
C THR A 199 5.60 -10.26 30.01
N HIS A 200 6.11 -10.06 31.23
CA HIS A 200 7.48 -9.57 31.46
C HIS A 200 8.56 -10.49 30.85
N GLY A 201 8.23 -11.74 30.51
CA GLY A 201 9.12 -12.75 29.93
C GLY A 201 9.30 -12.70 28.41
N LYS A 202 8.94 -11.60 27.74
CA LYS A 202 9.04 -11.43 26.27
C LYS A 202 8.22 -12.43 25.43
N VAL A 203 7.22 -13.05 26.03
CA VAL A 203 6.27 -13.97 25.38
C VAL A 203 4.84 -13.51 25.60
N ILE A 204 3.95 -13.93 24.71
CA ILE A 204 2.50 -13.71 24.82
C ILE A 204 1.86 -14.95 25.45
N GLN A 205 1.13 -14.77 26.54
CA GLN A 205 0.27 -15.80 27.11
C GLN A 205 -1.11 -15.73 26.46
N TRP A 206 -1.55 -16.84 25.86
CA TRP A 206 -2.80 -16.93 25.13
C TRP A 206 -3.92 -17.51 25.98
N GLY A 207 -5.11 -16.92 25.89
CA GLY A 207 -6.34 -17.49 26.41
C GLY A 207 -6.99 -18.47 25.42
N GLU A 208 -8.07 -19.11 25.87
CA GLU A 208 -8.84 -20.06 25.07
C GLU A 208 -9.53 -19.40 23.86
N PRO A 209 -9.69 -20.12 22.73
CA PRO A 209 -10.45 -19.63 21.58
C PRO A 209 -11.92 -19.37 21.93
N THR A 210 -12.43 -18.22 21.49
CA THR A 210 -13.86 -17.87 21.60
C THR A 210 -14.46 -17.74 20.20
N SER A 211 -15.56 -18.46 19.93
CA SER A 211 -16.28 -18.35 18.65
C SER A 211 -17.03 -17.02 18.56
N LEU A 212 -16.81 -16.29 17.46
CA LEU A 212 -17.49 -15.02 17.18
C LEU A 212 -18.78 -15.19 16.38
N LEU A 213 -18.98 -16.33 15.71
CA LEU A 213 -20.14 -16.56 14.85
C LEU A 213 -21.48 -16.31 15.58
N PRO A 214 -21.73 -16.81 16.82
CA PRO A 214 -23.01 -16.60 17.50
C PRO A 214 -23.35 -15.12 17.71
N GLN A 215 -22.34 -14.25 17.83
CA GLN A 215 -22.54 -12.81 18.04
C GLN A 215 -22.95 -12.10 16.74
N ILE A 216 -22.41 -12.53 15.60
CA ILE A 216 -22.63 -11.88 14.29
C ILE A 216 -23.71 -12.55 13.44
N GLU A 217 -24.06 -13.81 13.72
CA GLU A 217 -25.00 -14.62 12.94
C GLU A 217 -26.38 -13.98 12.77
N PRO A 218 -27.01 -13.36 13.79
CA PRO A 218 -28.30 -12.70 13.61
C PRO A 218 -28.23 -11.58 12.55
N SER A 219 -27.19 -10.77 12.61
CA SER A 219 -26.93 -9.74 11.61
C SER A 219 -26.61 -10.36 10.25
N ALA A 220 -25.75 -11.38 10.20
CA ALA A 220 -25.35 -12.06 8.97
C ALA A 220 -26.55 -12.62 8.20
N LYS A 221 -27.49 -13.29 8.89
CA LYS A 221 -28.73 -13.80 8.29
C LYS A 221 -29.60 -12.70 7.69
N GLN A 222 -29.75 -11.57 8.39
CA GLN A 222 -30.51 -10.43 7.87
C GLN A 222 -29.90 -9.85 6.57
N ARG A 223 -28.62 -10.11 6.32
CA ARG A 223 -27.86 -9.62 5.16
C ARG A 223 -27.67 -10.67 4.07
N GLY A 224 -28.13 -11.90 4.31
CA GLY A 224 -27.82 -13.04 3.45
C GLY A 224 -26.33 -13.33 3.37
N LEU A 225 -25.63 -13.36 4.50
CA LEU A 225 -24.20 -13.70 4.58
C LEU A 225 -23.97 -14.98 5.39
N GLU A 226 -23.06 -15.81 4.92
CA GLU A 226 -22.62 -17.05 5.54
C GLU A 226 -21.11 -17.27 5.35
N GLU A 227 -20.56 -18.32 5.97
CA GLU A 227 -19.20 -18.79 5.70
C GLU A 227 -18.08 -17.74 5.87
N PHE A 228 -18.03 -17.05 7.02
CA PHE A 228 -17.02 -16.02 7.29
C PHE A 228 -15.58 -16.56 7.38
N VAL A 229 -14.64 -15.77 6.88
CA VAL A 229 -13.20 -16.05 6.86
C VAL A 229 -12.43 -14.77 7.20
N SER A 230 -11.41 -14.89 8.02
CA SER A 230 -10.46 -13.79 8.30
C SER A 230 -9.61 -13.46 7.07
N ALA A 231 -9.33 -12.18 6.84
CA ALA A 231 -8.67 -11.74 5.59
C ALA A 231 -7.20 -12.20 5.45
N GLY A 232 -6.50 -12.36 6.57
CA GLY A 232 -5.05 -12.50 6.65
C GLY A 232 -4.36 -11.15 6.90
N GLY A 233 -3.11 -11.17 7.35
CA GLY A 233 -2.36 -9.94 7.64
C GLY A 233 -2.82 -9.27 8.93
N SER A 234 -3.23 -8.01 8.87
CA SER A 234 -3.56 -7.20 10.05
C SER A 234 -4.94 -6.56 9.96
N GLY A 235 -5.63 -6.46 11.10
CA GLY A 235 -6.70 -5.49 11.29
C GLY A 235 -6.15 -4.14 11.75
N VAL A 236 -7.01 -3.29 12.29
CA VAL A 236 -6.62 -1.96 12.80
C VAL A 236 -7.22 -1.68 14.17
N VAL A 237 -6.46 -0.98 15.02
CA VAL A 237 -7.00 -0.28 16.20
C VAL A 237 -7.22 1.16 15.80
N MET A 238 -8.46 1.62 15.90
CA MET A 238 -8.82 3.01 15.62
C MET A 238 -8.34 3.95 16.73
N GLU A 239 -8.28 5.25 16.44
CA GLU A 239 -7.89 6.29 17.40
C GLU A 239 -8.78 6.33 18.64
N ASP A 240 -10.07 5.98 18.50
CA ASP A 240 -11.02 5.86 19.61
C ASP A 240 -10.86 4.54 20.42
N GLY A 241 -9.95 3.67 19.99
CA GLY A 241 -9.68 2.37 20.61
C GLY A 241 -10.52 1.21 20.08
N THR A 242 -11.40 1.43 19.10
CA THR A 242 -12.19 0.37 18.45
C THR A 242 -11.26 -0.61 17.71
N LEU A 243 -11.52 -1.91 17.88
CA LEU A 243 -10.83 -2.97 17.15
C LEU A 243 -11.62 -3.29 15.87
N VAL A 244 -10.97 -3.31 14.71
CA VAL A 244 -11.62 -3.61 13.44
C VAL A 244 -10.86 -4.70 12.69
N PHE A 245 -11.52 -5.84 12.46
CA PHE A 245 -11.00 -6.90 11.60
C PHE A 245 -11.66 -6.84 10.21
N PRO A 246 -10.87 -6.89 9.14
CA PRO A 246 -11.40 -7.14 7.81
C PRO A 246 -11.73 -8.64 7.67
N VAL A 247 -12.91 -8.94 7.14
CA VAL A 247 -13.38 -10.31 6.93
C VAL A 247 -14.01 -10.46 5.56
N THR A 248 -13.99 -11.68 5.08
CA THR A 248 -14.63 -12.09 3.85
C THR A 248 -15.79 -13.02 4.19
N ALA A 249 -16.93 -12.86 3.51
CA ALA A 249 -18.11 -13.70 3.69
C ALA A 249 -18.67 -14.13 2.33
N ARG A 250 -19.43 -15.21 2.33
CA ARG A 250 -20.16 -15.69 1.15
C ARG A 250 -21.61 -15.19 1.21
N ARG A 251 -22.18 -14.85 0.06
CA ARG A 251 -23.61 -14.57 -0.03
C ARG A 251 -24.43 -15.86 0.02
N THR A 252 -25.45 -15.89 0.87
CA THR A 252 -26.33 -17.04 1.06
C THR A 252 -27.02 -17.41 -0.24
N GLY A 253 -26.89 -18.66 -0.66
CA GLY A 253 -27.48 -19.18 -1.90
C GLY A 253 -26.73 -18.79 -3.18
N GLU A 254 -25.67 -17.98 -3.08
CA GLU A 254 -24.83 -17.57 -4.20
C GLU A 254 -23.42 -18.17 -4.08
N LYS A 255 -22.60 -18.05 -5.14
CA LYS A 255 -21.17 -18.36 -5.07
C LYS A 255 -20.31 -17.13 -4.81
N ASP A 256 -20.94 -15.96 -4.76
CA ASP A 256 -20.26 -14.69 -4.67
C ASP A 256 -19.69 -14.47 -3.27
N VAL A 257 -18.48 -13.93 -3.29
CA VAL A 257 -17.71 -13.59 -2.10
C VAL A 257 -17.66 -12.07 -1.98
N VAL A 258 -17.90 -11.57 -0.77
CA VAL A 258 -17.87 -10.14 -0.44
C VAL A 258 -16.92 -9.87 0.72
N SER A 259 -16.34 -8.68 0.72
CA SER A 259 -15.54 -8.16 1.83
C SER A 259 -16.36 -7.24 2.72
N THR A 260 -16.17 -7.34 4.02
CA THR A 260 -16.78 -6.47 5.04
C THR A 260 -15.85 -6.39 6.26
N ILE A 261 -16.33 -5.86 7.37
CA ILE A 261 -15.60 -5.80 8.63
C ILE A 261 -16.42 -6.43 9.75
N ILE A 262 -15.74 -6.80 10.83
CA ILE A 262 -16.35 -6.92 12.16
C ILE A 262 -15.58 -6.00 13.10
N TYR A 263 -16.26 -5.40 14.07
CA TYR A 263 -15.60 -4.50 15.01
C TYR A 263 -16.06 -4.71 16.45
N SER A 264 -15.22 -4.28 17.39
CA SER A 264 -15.47 -4.32 18.83
C SER A 264 -15.05 -3.02 19.49
N LYS A 265 -15.95 -2.43 20.28
CA LYS A 265 -15.72 -1.18 21.04
C LYS A 265 -15.34 -1.43 22.50
N ASP A 266 -15.33 -2.68 22.94
CA ASP A 266 -15.21 -3.07 24.35
C ASP A 266 -14.07 -4.08 24.58
N ASP A 267 -12.96 -3.87 23.88
CA ASP A 267 -11.73 -4.68 23.94
C ASP A 267 -11.95 -6.16 23.61
N GLY A 268 -12.77 -6.43 22.59
CA GLY A 268 -12.96 -7.75 22.01
C GLY A 268 -14.00 -8.62 22.73
N LYS A 269 -14.80 -8.06 23.66
CA LYS A 269 -15.85 -8.81 24.38
C LYS A 269 -17.07 -9.04 23.49
N ASN A 270 -17.54 -8.00 22.82
CA ASN A 270 -18.66 -8.06 21.88
C ASN A 270 -18.23 -7.59 20.49
N TRP A 271 -18.67 -8.33 19.47
CA TRP A 271 -18.37 -8.07 18.06
C TRP A 271 -19.63 -7.79 17.28
N VAL A 272 -19.55 -6.78 16.41
CA VAL A 272 -20.67 -6.30 15.59
C VAL A 272 -20.31 -6.43 14.11
N LEU A 273 -21.28 -6.89 13.32
CA LEU A 273 -21.24 -6.89 11.85
C LEU A 273 -22.07 -5.69 11.34
N PRO A 274 -21.46 -4.65 10.72
CA PRO A 274 -22.15 -3.43 10.25
C PRO A 274 -22.82 -3.62 8.90
N GLN A 275 -23.80 -2.74 8.54
CA GLN A 275 -24.69 -2.88 7.36
C GLN A 275 -23.98 -3.14 6.02
N GLY A 276 -22.85 -2.49 5.81
CA GLY A 276 -22.20 -2.40 4.52
C GLY A 276 -21.28 -3.59 4.20
N MET A 277 -21.11 -3.79 2.92
CA MET A 277 -20.16 -4.74 2.33
C MET A 277 -19.71 -4.19 0.98
N LEU A 278 -18.54 -4.62 0.52
CA LEU A 278 -18.07 -4.28 -0.81
C LEU A 278 -18.87 -5.03 -1.90
N PRO A 279 -18.78 -4.59 -3.17
CA PRO A 279 -19.38 -5.30 -4.29
C PRO A 279 -18.95 -6.78 -4.36
N ALA A 280 -19.80 -7.62 -4.98
CA ALA A 280 -19.48 -9.02 -5.24
C ALA A 280 -18.18 -9.13 -6.06
N GLY A 281 -17.36 -10.13 -5.75
CA GLY A 281 -16.06 -10.34 -6.40
C GLY A 281 -14.90 -9.60 -5.74
N CYS A 282 -15.18 -8.61 -4.87
CA CYS A 282 -14.17 -7.94 -4.05
C CYS A 282 -13.80 -8.78 -2.82
N ASN A 283 -12.60 -9.35 -2.84
CA ASN A 283 -12.07 -10.24 -1.80
C ASN A 283 -10.72 -9.77 -1.26
N ASP A 284 -10.22 -10.53 -0.29
CA ASP A 284 -8.94 -10.31 0.39
C ASP A 284 -8.71 -8.87 0.88
N PRO A 285 -9.62 -8.37 1.76
CA PRO A 285 -9.61 -7.00 2.20
C PRO A 285 -8.42 -6.67 3.11
N LEU A 286 -7.81 -5.52 2.90
CA LEU A 286 -6.83 -4.88 3.77
C LEU A 286 -7.45 -3.59 4.31
N ILE A 287 -7.33 -3.34 5.61
CA ILE A 287 -8.02 -2.21 6.26
C ILE A 287 -7.06 -1.34 7.06
N VAL A 288 -7.28 -0.03 7.00
CA VAL A 288 -6.67 0.95 7.90
C VAL A 288 -7.69 2.01 8.29
N GLU A 289 -7.35 2.74 9.34
CA GLU A 289 -8.00 4.00 9.68
C GLU A 289 -7.17 5.16 9.11
N TRP A 290 -7.83 5.98 8.31
CA TRP A 290 -7.39 7.30 7.89
C TRP A 290 -8.09 8.38 8.70
N GLU A 291 -7.61 9.63 8.61
CA GLU A 291 -8.02 10.78 9.42
C GLU A 291 -9.51 10.81 9.84
N GLN A 292 -9.78 11.28 11.06
CA GLN A 292 -11.14 11.50 11.58
C GLN A 292 -12.02 10.24 11.61
N GLY A 293 -11.42 9.08 11.88
CA GLY A 293 -12.15 7.81 11.99
C GLY A 293 -12.59 7.21 10.65
N GLN A 294 -12.08 7.72 9.52
CA GLN A 294 -12.36 7.18 8.20
C GLN A 294 -11.74 5.78 8.07
N LEU A 295 -12.55 4.79 7.73
CA LEU A 295 -12.03 3.48 7.34
C LEU A 295 -11.69 3.48 5.86
N VAL A 296 -10.51 2.98 5.52
CA VAL A 296 -10.06 2.80 4.13
C VAL A 296 -9.74 1.33 3.90
N MET A 297 -10.46 0.70 2.98
CA MET A 297 -10.33 -0.71 2.63
C MET A 297 -9.78 -0.85 1.21
N VAL A 298 -8.70 -1.59 1.06
CA VAL A 298 -8.21 -2.05 -0.24
C VAL A 298 -8.65 -3.50 -0.44
N ALA A 299 -9.33 -3.80 -1.54
CA ALA A 299 -9.77 -5.15 -1.85
C ALA A 299 -9.43 -5.52 -3.30
N SER A 300 -9.22 -6.82 -3.53
CA SER A 300 -9.04 -7.39 -4.86
C SER A 300 -10.42 -7.65 -5.47
N CYS A 301 -10.85 -6.81 -6.42
CA CYS A 301 -12.09 -6.96 -7.16
C CYS A 301 -11.75 -7.47 -8.57
N ASP A 302 -12.17 -8.69 -8.88
CA ASP A 302 -11.79 -9.43 -10.08
C ASP A 302 -10.27 -9.61 -10.18
N PHE A 303 -9.60 -8.81 -11.03
CA PHE A 303 -8.14 -8.82 -11.23
C PHE A 303 -7.46 -7.53 -10.74
N HIS A 304 -8.19 -6.62 -10.09
CA HIS A 304 -7.73 -5.28 -9.77
C HIS A 304 -7.80 -5.00 -8.27
N SER A 305 -6.89 -4.16 -7.77
CA SER A 305 -7.06 -3.57 -6.44
C SER A 305 -7.96 -2.35 -6.55
N LYS A 306 -9.03 -2.29 -5.76
CA LYS A 306 -9.88 -1.11 -5.60
C LYS A 306 -9.82 -0.61 -4.17
N VAL A 307 -9.98 0.70 -4.01
CA VAL A 307 -10.01 1.35 -2.69
C VAL A 307 -11.43 1.80 -2.39
N PHE A 308 -11.88 1.53 -1.18
CA PHE A 308 -13.16 1.96 -0.67
C PHE A 308 -12.98 2.69 0.64
N GLU A 309 -13.87 3.63 0.91
CA GLU A 309 -13.89 4.38 2.16
C GLU A 309 -15.25 4.29 2.85
N SER A 310 -15.23 4.42 4.18
CA SER A 310 -16.42 4.43 5.02
C SER A 310 -16.23 5.41 6.18
N MET A 311 -17.21 6.30 6.38
CA MET A 311 -17.25 7.27 7.49
C MET A 311 -18.18 6.82 8.63
N ASP A 312 -18.84 5.68 8.48
CA ASP A 312 -19.92 5.21 9.35
C ASP A 312 -19.65 3.80 9.90
N MET A 313 -18.38 3.47 10.11
CA MET A 313 -17.92 2.19 10.64
C MET A 313 -18.41 1.00 9.80
N GLY A 314 -18.29 1.13 8.48
CA GLY A 314 -18.63 0.08 7.51
C GLY A 314 -20.12 -0.13 7.29
N ALA A 315 -21.00 0.80 7.69
CA ALA A 315 -22.42 0.71 7.36
C ALA A 315 -22.69 1.04 5.88
N THR A 316 -21.89 1.93 5.30
CA THR A 316 -21.84 2.21 3.86
C THR A 316 -20.39 2.26 3.38
N TRP A 317 -20.18 1.90 2.11
CA TRP A 317 -18.88 1.93 1.44
C TRP A 317 -19.01 2.63 0.10
N THR A 318 -18.08 3.53 -0.19
CA THR A 318 -17.96 4.22 -1.49
C THR A 318 -16.57 4.01 -2.06
N GLU A 319 -16.44 3.92 -3.38
CA GLU A 319 -15.14 3.84 -4.02
C GLU A 319 -14.37 5.15 -3.77
N ALA A 320 -13.16 5.03 -3.22
CA ALA A 320 -12.35 6.17 -2.81
C ALA A 320 -11.59 6.73 -4.03
N VAL A 321 -12.22 7.64 -4.75
CA VAL A 321 -11.64 8.29 -5.95
C VAL A 321 -10.60 9.36 -5.64
N ARG A 322 -10.29 9.60 -4.35
CA ARG A 322 -9.28 10.58 -3.90
C ARG A 322 -8.29 9.96 -2.91
N THR A 323 -8.79 9.16 -1.98
CA THR A 323 -7.99 8.48 -0.96
C THR A 323 -7.28 7.26 -1.56
N LEU A 324 -5.94 7.26 -1.56
CA LEU A 324 -5.14 6.19 -2.18
C LEU A 324 -5.53 5.89 -3.64
N THR A 325 -5.85 6.91 -4.44
CA THR A 325 -6.07 6.81 -5.91
C THR A 325 -4.97 6.07 -6.69
N ARG A 326 -3.85 5.81 -6.02
CA ARG A 326 -2.61 5.22 -6.52
C ARG A 326 -2.39 3.79 -6.04
N VAL A 327 -3.33 3.22 -5.28
CA VAL A 327 -3.46 1.77 -5.16
C VAL A 327 -3.96 1.30 -6.52
N GLN A 328 -3.04 0.72 -7.28
CA GLN A 328 -3.20 0.60 -8.73
C GLN A 328 -4.40 -0.31 -9.09
N PRO A 329 -5.41 0.20 -9.82
CA PRO A 329 -6.24 -0.63 -10.66
C PRO A 329 -5.53 -0.77 -12.00
N MET A 330 -5.02 -1.96 -12.34
CA MET A 330 -4.35 -2.14 -13.62
C MET A 330 -5.28 -2.76 -14.66
N LEU A 331 -5.88 -1.93 -15.52
CA LEU A 331 -6.32 -2.37 -16.84
C LEU A 331 -5.06 -2.71 -17.65
N LEU A 332 -4.61 -3.97 -17.58
CA LEU A 332 -3.49 -4.43 -18.39
C LEU A 332 -4.02 -4.71 -19.80
N PRO A 333 -3.54 -4.01 -20.85
CA PRO A 333 -3.95 -4.28 -22.23
C PRO A 333 -3.47 -5.66 -22.73
N ASP A 334 -2.55 -6.28 -21.99
CA ASP A 334 -1.85 -7.50 -22.36
C ASP A 334 -2.09 -8.56 -21.29
N SER A 335 -2.84 -9.61 -21.67
CA SER A 335 -3.22 -10.74 -20.82
C SER A 335 -2.03 -11.60 -20.38
N SER A 336 -0.82 -11.36 -20.92
CA SER A 336 0.41 -12.06 -20.52
C SER A 336 1.09 -11.45 -19.28
N ARG A 337 0.67 -10.27 -18.82
CA ARG A 337 1.25 -9.56 -17.67
C ARG A 337 0.56 -9.95 -16.36
N THR A 338 1.35 -10.21 -15.30
CA THR A 338 0.81 -10.60 -13.99
C THR A 338 0.32 -9.39 -13.20
N ALA A 339 -0.87 -9.51 -12.58
CA ALA A 339 -1.52 -8.40 -11.87
C ALA A 339 -0.72 -7.91 -10.64
N GLU A 340 -0.53 -6.60 -10.54
CA GLU A 340 0.10 -5.89 -9.43
C GLU A 340 -0.90 -5.74 -8.26
N ARG A 341 -0.88 -6.67 -7.29
CA ARG A 341 -1.79 -6.62 -6.15
C ARG A 341 -1.16 -5.98 -4.91
N VAL A 342 -1.94 -5.22 -4.16
CA VAL A 342 -1.53 -4.75 -2.82
C VAL A 342 -1.45 -5.92 -1.86
N GLY A 343 -0.26 -6.18 -1.34
CA GLY A 343 0.01 -7.30 -0.43
C GLY A 343 -0.21 -6.97 1.04
N SER A 344 0.01 -5.72 1.43
CA SER A 344 -0.13 -5.26 2.81
C SER A 344 -0.39 -3.76 2.84
N LEU A 345 -1.16 -3.31 3.84
CA LEU A 345 -1.52 -1.94 4.08
C LEU A 345 -1.47 -1.67 5.60
N THR A 346 -0.85 -0.58 6.00
CA THR A 346 -0.80 -0.13 7.39
C THR A 346 -0.68 1.40 7.46
N THR A 347 -0.94 1.99 8.62
CA THR A 347 -0.70 3.42 8.86
C THR A 347 0.38 3.61 9.91
N ALA A 348 1.11 4.71 9.81
CA ALA A 348 2.17 5.05 10.74
C ALA A 348 2.33 6.56 10.87
N THR A 349 2.69 7.03 12.07
CA THR A 349 3.17 8.40 12.26
C THR A 349 4.68 8.40 12.19
N ILE A 350 5.23 8.93 11.09
CA ILE A 350 6.67 8.95 10.83
C ILE A 350 7.11 10.41 10.69
N ALA A 351 8.12 10.79 11.46
CA ALA A 351 8.62 12.17 11.50
C ALA A 351 7.52 13.23 11.76
N GLY A 352 6.52 12.88 12.58
CA GLY A 352 5.40 13.77 12.94
C GLY A 352 4.26 13.80 11.93
N LYS A 353 4.32 13.02 10.85
CA LYS A 353 3.29 12.97 9.80
C LYS A 353 2.63 11.59 9.74
N LYS A 354 1.30 11.53 9.77
CA LYS A 354 0.51 10.31 9.54
C LYS A 354 0.59 9.97 8.05
N VAL A 355 0.96 8.72 7.74
CA VAL A 355 1.07 8.22 6.37
C VAL A 355 0.51 6.81 6.28
N MET A 356 -0.02 6.47 5.11
CA MET A 356 -0.30 5.11 4.70
C MET A 356 0.97 4.49 4.11
N LEU A 357 1.24 3.24 4.49
CA LEU A 357 2.31 2.42 3.97
C LEU A 357 1.67 1.19 3.33
N TYR A 358 2.00 0.91 2.07
CA TYR A 358 1.52 -0.29 1.40
C TYR A 358 2.59 -0.96 0.56
N THR A 359 2.53 -2.28 0.46
CA THR A 359 3.37 -3.03 -0.48
C THR A 359 2.60 -3.35 -1.73
N GLN A 360 3.23 -3.19 -2.89
CA GLN A 360 2.67 -3.65 -4.15
C GLN A 360 3.79 -4.22 -5.00
N LYS A 361 3.55 -5.41 -5.55
CA LYS A 361 4.48 -6.04 -6.47
C LYS A 361 4.28 -5.41 -7.84
N GLY A 362 5.36 -4.98 -8.48
CA GLY A 362 5.30 -4.39 -9.80
C GLY A 362 6.38 -4.87 -10.74
N ILE A 363 6.20 -4.50 -12.00
CA ILE A 363 7.14 -4.77 -13.07
C ILE A 363 8.36 -3.84 -12.89
N PRO A 364 9.58 -4.38 -12.73
CA PRO A 364 10.78 -3.55 -12.68
C PRO A 364 11.07 -2.91 -14.06
N PRO A 365 11.79 -1.78 -14.11
CA PRO A 365 12.19 -1.18 -15.38
C PRO A 365 12.99 -2.14 -16.28
N GLY A 366 12.56 -2.30 -17.54
CA GLY A 366 13.22 -3.14 -18.56
C GLY A 366 12.24 -3.99 -19.38
N ASP A 367 12.76 -4.91 -20.20
CA ASP A 367 11.97 -5.82 -21.07
C ASP A 367 11.40 -7.02 -20.30
N THR A 368 10.78 -6.79 -19.15
CA THR A 368 10.08 -7.83 -18.38
C THR A 368 8.59 -7.57 -18.38
N LEU A 369 7.78 -8.61 -18.62
CA LEU A 369 6.31 -8.54 -18.54
C LEU A 369 5.76 -9.02 -17.19
N GLN A 370 6.64 -9.44 -16.28
CA GLN A 370 6.26 -10.05 -15.00
C GLN A 370 6.55 -9.13 -13.82
N ALA A 371 5.55 -8.98 -12.95
CA ALA A 371 5.70 -8.32 -11.67
C ALA A 371 6.59 -9.17 -10.76
N THR A 372 7.85 -8.77 -10.63
CA THR A 372 8.90 -9.49 -9.88
C THR A 372 9.49 -8.66 -8.74
N ALA A 373 9.19 -7.36 -8.68
CA ALA A 373 9.77 -6.44 -7.72
C ALA A 373 8.73 -5.97 -6.70
N LEU A 374 8.94 -6.21 -5.41
CA LEU A 374 8.05 -5.70 -4.36
C LEU A 374 8.47 -4.29 -3.98
N TYR A 375 7.56 -3.32 -4.12
CA TYR A 375 7.76 -1.93 -3.73
C TYR A 375 7.07 -1.62 -2.41
N LEU A 376 7.69 -0.76 -1.60
CA LEU A 376 7.05 -0.09 -0.47
C LEU A 376 6.67 1.33 -0.90
N TRP A 377 5.37 1.60 -0.87
CA TRP A 377 4.80 2.90 -1.16
C TRP A 377 4.43 3.62 0.14
N VAL A 378 4.60 4.94 0.13
CA VAL A 378 4.25 5.84 1.23
C VAL A 378 3.32 6.91 0.68
N ALA A 379 2.17 7.12 1.32
CA ALA A 379 1.16 8.08 0.90
C ALA A 379 0.65 8.95 2.07
N ASP A 380 0.36 10.24 1.82
CA ASP A 380 -0.25 11.17 2.79
C ASP A 380 -1.61 11.74 2.31
N ASN A 381 -2.34 10.97 1.50
CA ASN A 381 -3.55 11.37 0.76
C ASN A 381 -3.29 12.27 -0.46
N ASN A 382 -2.27 13.13 -0.43
CA ASN A 382 -1.94 14.01 -1.55
C ASN A 382 -0.82 13.43 -2.41
N ARG A 383 0.31 13.12 -1.78
CA ARG A 383 1.55 12.65 -2.41
C ARG A 383 1.74 11.17 -2.14
N THR A 384 2.38 10.50 -3.09
CA THR A 384 2.82 9.12 -2.93
C THR A 384 4.15 8.91 -3.61
N PHE A 385 5.06 8.22 -2.93
CA PHE A 385 6.37 7.86 -3.46
C PHE A 385 6.76 6.43 -3.05
N HIS A 386 7.72 5.87 -3.77
CA HIS A 386 8.45 4.67 -3.38
C HIS A 386 9.96 4.95 -3.51
N LEU A 387 10.79 4.15 -2.83
CA LEU A 387 12.25 4.33 -2.77
C LEU A 387 13.00 3.26 -3.59
N GLY A 388 12.32 2.65 -4.55
CA GLY A 388 12.75 1.41 -5.22
C GLY A 388 12.22 0.15 -4.54
N PRO A 389 12.57 -1.03 -5.07
CA PRO A 389 12.07 -2.29 -4.54
C PRO A 389 12.74 -2.66 -3.21
N ILE A 390 11.96 -3.27 -2.32
CA ILE A 390 12.41 -3.77 -1.00
C ILE A 390 12.69 -5.28 -1.02
N SER A 391 12.23 -5.97 -2.06
CA SER A 391 12.44 -7.41 -2.31
C SER A 391 12.24 -7.67 -3.80
N MET A 392 12.94 -8.65 -4.37
CA MET A 392 12.76 -9.05 -5.77
C MET A 392 12.78 -10.57 -5.89
N ASP A 393 11.98 -11.07 -6.82
CA ASP A 393 11.96 -12.46 -7.21
C ASP A 393 13.25 -12.84 -7.95
N THR A 394 13.51 -14.12 -7.97
CA THR A 394 14.58 -14.77 -8.72
C THR A 394 13.99 -15.90 -9.57
N ALA A 395 14.75 -16.45 -10.50
CA ALA A 395 14.29 -17.53 -11.37
C ALA A 395 13.73 -18.74 -10.58
N ASP A 396 14.33 -19.06 -9.43
CA ASP A 396 13.99 -20.26 -8.64
C ASP A 396 13.13 -19.95 -7.40
N LYS A 397 12.99 -18.67 -7.04
CA LYS A 397 12.26 -18.24 -5.85
C LYS A 397 11.47 -16.97 -6.11
N TRP A 398 10.17 -17.03 -5.88
CA TRP A 398 9.28 -15.89 -6.00
C TRP A 398 8.59 -15.59 -4.67
N THR A 399 8.03 -14.39 -4.59
CA THR A 399 7.35 -13.88 -3.41
C THR A 399 5.86 -13.72 -3.65
N SER A 400 5.07 -13.98 -2.60
CA SER A 400 3.61 -13.92 -2.61
C SER A 400 3.08 -13.05 -1.47
N ASN A 401 2.39 -13.63 -0.47
CA ASN A 401 1.77 -12.85 0.60
C ASN A 401 2.84 -12.19 1.48
N ASN A 402 2.52 -11.02 2.01
CA ASN A 402 3.39 -10.31 2.93
C ASN A 402 2.58 -9.48 3.92
N THR A 403 3.23 -9.02 4.98
CA THR A 403 2.66 -8.10 5.96
C THR A 403 3.71 -7.11 6.44
N LEU A 404 3.32 -5.84 6.50
CA LEU A 404 4.10 -4.75 7.08
C LEU A 404 3.64 -4.45 8.50
N LEU A 405 4.60 -4.12 9.35
CA LEU A 405 4.32 -3.57 10.67
C LEU A 405 5.29 -2.44 10.99
N HIS A 406 4.74 -1.27 11.30
CA HIS A 406 5.48 -0.18 11.93
C HIS A 406 5.27 -0.24 13.45
N SER A 407 6.33 -0.55 14.19
CA SER A 407 6.31 -0.61 15.65
C SER A 407 7.65 -0.19 16.22
N ASN A 408 7.67 0.39 17.42
CA ASN A 408 8.90 0.78 18.13
C ASN A 408 9.89 1.58 17.28
N ASN A 409 9.40 2.51 16.44
CA ASN A 409 10.20 3.33 15.52
C ASN A 409 11.02 2.52 14.48
N ALA A 410 10.58 1.28 14.21
CA ALA A 410 11.12 0.36 13.22
C ALA A 410 10.01 -0.05 12.23
N LEU A 411 10.44 -0.49 11.06
CA LEU A 411 9.55 -1.00 10.02
C LEU A 411 9.97 -2.44 9.69
N HIS A 412 9.01 -3.35 9.77
CA HIS A 412 9.20 -4.78 9.62
C HIS A 412 8.39 -5.31 8.45
N LEU A 413 8.94 -6.28 7.74
CA LEU A 413 8.27 -7.01 6.66
C LEU A 413 8.41 -8.51 6.92
N LEU A 414 7.29 -9.22 6.96
CA LEU A 414 7.26 -10.68 6.90
C LEU A 414 6.69 -11.10 5.55
N GLN A 415 7.43 -11.87 4.79
CA GLN A 415 7.12 -12.16 3.38
C GLN A 415 7.27 -13.65 3.09
N GLU A 416 6.31 -14.22 2.36
CA GLU A 416 6.41 -15.57 1.81
C GLU A 416 7.51 -15.65 0.75
N ARG A 417 8.34 -16.69 0.88
CA ARG A 417 9.30 -17.12 -0.13
C ARG A 417 8.90 -18.50 -0.62
N VAL A 418 8.52 -18.55 -1.90
CA VAL A 418 8.03 -19.73 -2.57
C VAL A 418 9.10 -20.23 -3.54
N SER A 419 9.24 -21.53 -3.62
CA SER A 419 10.02 -22.23 -4.64
C SER A 419 9.21 -23.44 -5.13
N THR A 420 9.76 -24.21 -6.05
CA THR A 420 9.10 -25.42 -6.57
C THR A 420 8.84 -26.47 -5.49
N THR A 421 9.66 -26.52 -4.43
CA THR A 421 9.59 -27.59 -3.41
C THR A 421 9.19 -27.10 -2.03
N ILE A 422 9.46 -25.83 -1.69
CA ILE A 422 9.27 -25.29 -0.34
C ILE A 422 8.61 -23.91 -0.35
N THR A 423 7.78 -23.66 0.67
CA THR A 423 7.25 -22.31 1.00
C THR A 423 7.54 -21.99 2.46
N GLY A 424 8.33 -20.95 2.69
CA GLY A 424 8.67 -20.44 4.02
C GLY A 424 8.41 -18.95 4.13
N LEU A 425 8.72 -18.37 5.30
CA LEU A 425 8.60 -16.93 5.54
C LEU A 425 9.95 -16.32 5.85
N ALA A 426 10.27 -15.22 5.19
CA ALA A 426 11.42 -14.38 5.47
C ALA A 426 11.02 -13.12 6.24
N PHE A 427 11.79 -12.79 7.26
CA PHE A 427 11.61 -11.59 8.07
C PHE A 427 12.69 -10.56 7.74
N SER A 428 12.27 -9.32 7.47
CA SER A 428 13.16 -8.24 7.08
C SER A 428 13.00 -7.01 7.98
N SER A 429 14.12 -6.47 8.45
CA SER A 429 14.18 -5.13 9.06
C SER A 429 14.44 -4.07 8.00
N LEU A 430 13.47 -3.17 7.80
CA LEU A 430 13.52 -2.10 6.82
C LEU A 430 14.06 -0.79 7.41
N THR A 431 14.99 -0.87 8.36
CA THR A 431 15.55 0.30 9.07
C THR A 431 16.18 1.32 8.11
N GLY A 432 16.90 0.86 7.09
CA GLY A 432 17.49 1.73 6.06
C GLY A 432 16.43 2.46 5.25
N THR A 433 15.40 1.75 4.81
CA THR A 433 14.25 2.30 4.09
C THR A 433 13.50 3.31 4.95
N LEU A 434 13.23 3.00 6.23
CA LEU A 434 12.56 3.92 7.15
C LEU A 434 13.34 5.23 7.36
N LYS A 435 14.68 5.19 7.41
CA LYS A 435 15.50 6.41 7.47
C LYS A 435 15.32 7.28 6.23
N LYS A 436 15.27 6.68 5.04
CA LYS A 436 15.01 7.40 3.79
C LYS A 436 13.60 7.99 3.75
N ILE A 437 12.58 7.23 4.19
CA ILE A 437 11.19 7.72 4.32
C ILE A 437 11.15 8.95 5.25
N LYS A 438 11.78 8.87 6.42
CA LYS A 438 11.90 10.01 7.35
C LYS A 438 12.54 11.24 6.69
N SER A 439 13.53 11.04 5.83
CA SER A 439 14.15 12.15 5.09
C SER A 439 13.17 12.80 4.11
N VAL A 440 12.42 12.01 3.33
CA VAL A 440 11.44 12.53 2.36
C VAL A 440 10.31 13.26 3.08
N LEU A 441 9.74 12.68 4.15
CA LEU A 441 8.67 13.33 4.91
C LEU A 441 9.11 14.63 5.58
N LYS A 442 10.37 14.73 6.01
CA LYS A 442 10.95 16.00 6.48
C LYS A 442 11.06 17.04 5.36
N THR A 443 11.40 16.63 4.15
CA THR A 443 11.39 17.52 2.97
C THR A 443 9.97 18.03 2.70
N TRP A 444 8.96 17.16 2.73
CA TRP A 444 7.56 17.56 2.56
C TRP A 444 7.13 18.60 3.58
N ALA A 445 7.37 18.34 4.87
CA ALA A 445 7.00 19.26 5.93
C ALA A 445 7.67 20.65 5.78
N LYS A 446 8.94 20.68 5.37
CA LYS A 446 9.67 21.94 5.12
C LYS A 446 9.10 22.70 3.93
N LEU A 447 8.83 22.02 2.81
CA LEU A 447 8.25 22.63 1.61
C LEU A 447 6.83 23.14 1.89
N ASP A 448 6.00 22.33 2.54
CA ASP A 448 4.64 22.73 2.90
C ASP A 448 4.65 23.97 3.81
N SER A 449 5.53 23.99 4.82
CA SER A 449 5.66 25.15 5.70
C SER A 449 6.14 26.39 4.95
N PHE A 450 7.12 26.24 4.05
CA PHE A 450 7.64 27.35 3.25
C PHE A 450 6.57 27.95 2.32
N LEU A 451 5.85 27.09 1.60
CA LEU A 451 4.78 27.49 0.68
C LEU A 451 3.62 28.14 1.44
N SER A 452 3.23 27.57 2.57
CA SER A 452 2.15 28.12 3.41
C SER A 452 2.52 29.49 3.98
N ASN A 453 3.77 29.71 4.38
CA ASN A 453 4.27 31.02 4.79
C ASN A 453 4.27 32.06 3.66
N SER A 454 4.24 31.59 2.41
CA SER A 454 4.12 32.42 1.20
C SER A 454 2.67 32.50 0.69
N SER A 455 1.69 32.09 1.51
CA SER A 455 0.25 32.05 1.17
C SER A 455 -0.11 31.14 0.00
N VAL A 456 0.75 30.16 -0.32
CA VAL A 456 0.47 29.14 -1.35
C VAL A 456 -0.28 27.97 -0.69
N PRO A 457 -1.47 27.60 -1.18
CA PRO A 457 -2.21 26.44 -0.67
C PRO A 457 -1.41 25.14 -0.86
N THR A 458 -1.27 24.37 0.20
CA THR A 458 -0.55 23.07 0.19
C THR A 458 -1.50 21.87 0.30
N ALA A 459 -2.76 22.11 0.67
CA ALA A 459 -3.80 21.10 0.63
C ALA A 459 -4.07 20.67 -0.83
N GLY A 460 -3.98 19.37 -1.11
CA GLY A 460 -4.12 18.84 -2.47
C GLY A 460 -2.91 19.07 -3.39
N LEU A 461 -1.84 19.73 -2.93
CA LEU A 461 -0.65 19.97 -3.75
C LEU A 461 0.14 18.67 -3.90
N VAL A 462 0.16 18.08 -5.10
CA VAL A 462 0.73 16.75 -5.32
C VAL A 462 2.22 16.74 -5.67
N GLY A 463 2.67 17.72 -6.45
CA GLY A 463 4.04 17.80 -6.95
C GLY A 463 4.39 19.24 -7.30
N PHE A 464 5.68 19.53 -7.38
CA PHE A 464 6.16 20.89 -7.66
C PHE A 464 7.47 20.84 -8.45
N LEU A 465 7.41 21.26 -9.71
CA LEU A 465 8.57 21.36 -10.61
C LEU A 465 9.11 22.80 -10.57
N SER A 466 10.38 22.97 -10.19
CA SER A 466 11.00 24.30 -10.01
C SER A 466 12.51 24.26 -10.32
N ASP A 467 13.39 24.68 -9.43
CA ASP A 467 14.83 24.78 -9.72
C ASP A 467 15.53 23.44 -9.87
N ALA A 468 15.15 22.43 -9.09
CA ALA A 468 15.85 21.15 -9.06
C ALA A 468 15.70 20.39 -10.38
N SER A 469 16.82 20.04 -11.02
CA SER A 469 16.87 19.28 -12.27
C SER A 469 18.05 18.31 -12.32
N GLY A 470 17.98 17.36 -13.25
CA GLY A 470 19.10 16.49 -13.63
C GLY A 470 19.28 16.47 -15.14
N ASP A 471 20.22 15.66 -15.63
CA ASP A 471 20.43 15.46 -17.07
C ASP A 471 19.18 14.85 -17.70
N GLY A 472 18.44 15.66 -18.47
CA GLY A 472 17.18 15.27 -19.12
C GLY A 472 15.97 15.17 -18.19
N THR A 473 16.04 15.69 -16.95
CA THR A 473 14.92 15.60 -15.99
C THR A 473 14.62 16.92 -15.27
N TRP A 474 13.34 17.16 -15.02
CA TRP A 474 12.85 18.18 -14.11
C TRP A 474 12.39 17.50 -12.82
N ASN A 475 13.10 17.71 -11.72
CA ASN A 475 12.86 16.97 -10.50
C ASN A 475 11.68 17.58 -9.73
N ASP A 476 10.77 16.72 -9.30
CA ASP A 476 9.73 17.08 -8.35
C ASP A 476 10.35 17.38 -6.97
N ALA A 477 10.09 18.57 -6.44
CA ALA A 477 10.56 19.01 -5.12
C ALA A 477 10.01 18.12 -3.99
N TYR A 478 8.82 17.54 -4.17
CA TYR A 478 8.26 16.55 -3.25
C TYR A 478 8.86 15.14 -3.46
N ARG A 479 9.74 14.94 -4.44
CA ARG A 479 10.47 13.69 -4.68
C ARG A 479 9.55 12.48 -4.95
N CYS A 480 8.37 12.71 -5.51
CA CYS A 480 7.44 11.66 -5.90
C CYS A 480 7.73 11.20 -7.32
N VAL A 481 7.50 12.08 -8.30
CA VAL A 481 7.61 11.77 -9.73
C VAL A 481 8.09 13.02 -10.48
N GLY A 482 9.29 12.96 -11.06
CA GLY A 482 9.80 14.04 -11.91
C GLY A 482 9.23 14.00 -13.33
N ALA A 483 9.48 15.07 -14.10
CA ALA A 483 9.20 15.12 -15.53
C ALA A 483 10.46 14.82 -16.36
N THR A 484 10.26 14.27 -17.54
CA THR A 484 11.32 14.11 -18.55
C THR A 484 11.41 15.40 -19.36
N VAL A 485 12.62 15.84 -19.68
CA VAL A 485 12.86 17.08 -20.44
C VAL A 485 13.67 16.75 -21.69
N THR A 486 13.18 17.23 -22.83
CA THR A 486 13.77 17.01 -24.16
C THR A 486 14.12 18.35 -24.79
N ASN A 487 15.34 18.47 -25.32
CA ASN A 487 15.82 19.62 -26.11
C ASN A 487 15.65 21.02 -25.47
N ALA A 488 15.65 21.11 -24.14
CA ALA A 488 15.45 22.36 -23.41
C ALA A 488 16.71 22.83 -22.67
N LYS A 489 16.85 24.14 -22.48
CA LYS A 489 17.92 24.75 -21.68
C LYS A 489 17.42 25.05 -20.28
N LYS A 490 18.16 24.63 -19.25
CA LYS A 490 17.84 25.00 -17.86
C LYS A 490 17.93 26.52 -17.68
N VAL A 491 16.93 27.10 -17.02
CA VAL A 491 16.91 28.49 -16.56
C VAL A 491 16.57 28.54 -15.07
N GLU A 492 16.58 29.71 -14.46
CA GLU A 492 16.11 29.87 -13.07
C GLU A 492 14.64 29.43 -12.97
N ASN A 493 14.34 28.63 -11.96
CA ASN A 493 13.04 28.05 -11.62
C ASN A 493 12.35 27.19 -12.70
N GLY A 494 13.01 26.92 -13.84
CA GLY A 494 12.41 26.11 -14.89
C GLY A 494 13.31 25.83 -16.09
N PHE A 495 12.71 25.76 -17.27
CA PHE A 495 13.37 25.45 -18.53
C PHE A 495 12.91 26.39 -19.64
N LYS A 496 13.83 26.71 -20.56
CA LYS A 496 13.56 27.39 -21.83
C LYS A 496 13.53 26.34 -22.94
N PHE A 497 12.41 26.28 -23.65
CA PHE A 497 12.17 25.34 -24.73
C PHE A 497 12.36 26.04 -26.07
N THR A 498 13.20 25.49 -26.95
CA THR A 498 13.51 26.09 -28.26
C THR A 498 13.33 25.04 -29.36
N GLY A 499 12.34 25.23 -30.23
CA GLY A 499 12.06 24.34 -31.36
C GLY A 499 10.90 23.37 -31.12
N SER A 500 10.45 22.74 -32.21
CA SER A 500 9.24 21.90 -32.26
C SER A 500 9.36 20.56 -31.52
N GLU A 501 10.57 20.10 -31.21
CA GLU A 501 10.85 18.85 -30.48
C GLU A 501 11.30 19.10 -29.04
N SER A 502 11.04 20.30 -28.50
CA SER A 502 11.45 20.70 -27.16
C SER A 502 10.26 20.76 -26.22
N TYR A 503 10.23 19.89 -25.20
CA TYR A 503 9.12 19.79 -24.26
C TYR A 503 9.55 19.22 -22.90
N ALA A 504 8.69 19.39 -21.90
CA ALA A 504 8.73 18.63 -20.66
C ALA A 504 7.47 17.76 -20.56
N MET A 505 7.64 16.48 -20.26
CA MET A 505 6.54 15.52 -20.10
C MET A 505 6.49 15.06 -18.66
N TRP A 506 5.40 15.39 -17.97
CA TRP A 506 5.14 14.91 -16.61
C TRP A 506 4.18 13.71 -16.67
N PRO A 507 4.66 12.48 -16.38
CA PRO A 507 3.85 11.28 -16.59
C PRO A 507 2.61 11.22 -15.69
N VAL A 508 1.50 10.74 -16.24
CA VAL A 508 0.22 10.55 -15.54
C VAL A 508 -0.15 9.07 -15.45
N ASN A 509 -0.77 8.52 -16.51
CA ASN A 509 -1.20 7.12 -16.58
C ASN A 509 -0.20 6.25 -17.33
N MET A 510 1.08 6.39 -17.01
CA MET A 510 2.14 5.62 -17.66
C MET A 510 2.58 4.48 -16.76
N TRP A 511 2.51 3.25 -17.28
CA TRP A 511 2.93 2.05 -16.56
C TRP A 511 4.39 2.12 -16.10
N LYS A 512 5.30 2.68 -16.91
CA LYS A 512 6.73 2.92 -16.56
C LYS A 512 6.88 3.79 -15.31
N HIS A 513 5.85 4.58 -14.99
CA HIS A 513 5.79 5.48 -13.84
C HIS A 513 4.70 5.05 -12.84
N HIS A 514 4.29 3.77 -12.88
CA HIS A 514 3.35 3.16 -11.95
C HIS A 514 2.02 3.90 -11.79
N TYR A 515 1.57 4.62 -12.81
CA TYR A 515 0.31 5.38 -12.80
C TYR A 515 0.22 6.40 -11.63
N ALA A 516 1.36 6.91 -11.18
CA ALA A 516 1.45 7.67 -9.94
C ALA A 516 0.61 8.97 -9.91
N HIS A 517 0.11 9.48 -11.03
CA HIS A 517 -0.81 10.63 -11.07
C HIS A 517 -2.21 10.31 -11.62
N SER A 518 -2.70 9.07 -11.49
CA SER A 518 -4.04 8.64 -11.94
C SER A 518 -5.21 9.53 -11.49
N PHE A 519 -5.06 10.29 -10.39
CA PHE A 519 -6.08 11.25 -9.93
C PHE A 519 -6.43 12.33 -10.97
N VAL A 520 -5.52 12.62 -11.91
CA VAL A 520 -5.74 13.57 -13.03
C VAL A 520 -6.94 13.14 -13.89
N ASN A 521 -7.32 11.86 -13.88
CA ASN A 521 -8.51 11.36 -14.58
C ASN A 521 -9.83 11.88 -13.97
N TYR A 522 -9.80 12.37 -12.74
CA TYR A 522 -11.00 12.80 -12.02
C TYR A 522 -11.04 14.32 -11.81
N ALA A 523 -9.96 14.88 -11.25
CA ALA A 523 -9.84 16.30 -11.00
C ALA A 523 -8.38 16.69 -10.79
N PHE A 524 -7.96 17.82 -11.36
CA PHE A 524 -6.64 18.39 -11.15
C PHE A 524 -6.68 19.91 -11.30
N THR A 525 -5.60 20.56 -10.88
CA THR A 525 -5.28 21.93 -11.24
C THR A 525 -3.80 21.95 -11.58
N LEU A 526 -3.45 22.47 -12.76
CA LEU A 526 -2.05 22.58 -13.18
C LEU A 526 -1.68 24.06 -13.33
N VAL A 527 -0.67 24.50 -12.58
CA VAL A 527 -0.27 25.92 -12.53
C VAL A 527 1.17 26.07 -13.01
N ALA A 528 1.41 27.06 -13.87
CA ALA A 528 2.74 27.40 -14.35
C ALA A 528 2.91 28.93 -14.50
N THR A 529 4.16 29.39 -14.38
CA THR A 529 4.56 30.72 -14.83
C THR A 529 5.28 30.56 -16.17
N VAL A 530 4.87 31.32 -17.17
CA VAL A 530 5.36 31.18 -18.55
C VAL A 530 5.77 32.53 -19.11
N THR A 531 6.68 32.51 -20.07
CA THR A 531 7.05 33.66 -20.89
C THR A 531 7.20 33.17 -22.33
N ILE A 532 6.66 33.92 -23.27
CA ILE A 532 6.74 33.59 -24.70
C ILE A 532 7.83 34.45 -25.31
N ASP A 533 8.92 33.82 -25.75
CA ASP A 533 10.10 34.52 -26.27
C ASP A 533 9.93 34.96 -27.72
N GLU A 534 9.24 34.13 -28.52
CA GLU A 534 9.11 34.30 -29.97
C GLU A 534 7.69 33.94 -30.44
N VAL A 535 7.23 34.66 -31.47
CA VAL A 535 5.96 34.40 -32.16
C VAL A 535 6.04 33.05 -32.87
N PRO A 536 5.04 32.16 -32.71
CA PRO A 536 5.08 30.84 -33.32
C PRO A 536 4.78 30.93 -34.84
N ASN A 537 5.22 29.92 -35.60
CA ASN A 537 4.92 29.80 -37.04
C ASN A 537 3.48 29.31 -37.34
N GLY A 538 2.67 29.09 -36.31
CA GLY A 538 1.33 28.49 -36.33
C GLY A 538 0.74 28.52 -34.92
N SER A 539 -0.22 27.64 -34.60
CA SER A 539 -0.59 27.41 -33.20
C SER A 539 0.49 26.58 -32.51
N ALA A 540 0.92 27.00 -31.31
CA ALA A 540 1.90 26.31 -30.49
C ALA A 540 1.33 25.98 -29.11
N SER A 541 1.49 24.72 -28.68
CA SER A 541 1.06 24.26 -27.36
C SER A 541 1.98 24.81 -26.27
N LEU A 542 1.38 25.34 -25.20
CA LEU A 542 2.09 25.90 -24.05
C LEU A 542 2.03 24.98 -22.83
N LEU A 543 0.82 24.54 -22.47
CA LEU A 543 0.57 23.71 -21.29
C LEU A 543 -0.69 22.88 -21.53
N GLY A 544 -0.70 21.61 -21.14
CA GLY A 544 -1.88 20.78 -21.32
C GLY A 544 -1.77 19.37 -20.74
N ALA A 545 -2.89 18.67 -20.79
CA ALA A 545 -3.02 17.26 -20.45
C ALA A 545 -3.56 16.50 -21.68
N GLY A 546 -2.84 15.44 -22.08
CA GLY A 546 -3.12 14.66 -23.28
C GLY A 546 -3.36 13.18 -22.99
N LEU A 547 -4.07 12.51 -23.91
CA LEU A 547 -4.30 11.06 -23.89
C LEU A 547 -3.16 10.31 -24.61
N GLY A 548 -2.85 9.09 -24.16
CA GLY A 548 -1.64 8.36 -24.57
C GLY A 548 -1.77 7.50 -25.83
N ASP A 549 -2.96 7.01 -26.18
CA ASP A 549 -3.15 6.03 -27.26
C ASP A 549 -3.97 6.63 -28.40
N ASN A 550 -3.29 6.84 -29.53
CA ASN A 550 -3.77 7.39 -30.81
C ASN A 550 -4.17 8.87 -30.79
N GLU A 551 -3.35 9.65 -31.51
CA GLU A 551 -3.51 11.06 -31.84
C GLU A 551 -3.20 12.03 -30.69
N ASN A 552 -2.59 13.16 -31.04
CA ASN A 552 -2.16 14.30 -30.23
C ASN A 552 -3.33 15.00 -29.47
N THR A 553 -4.27 14.23 -28.93
CA THR A 553 -5.51 14.72 -28.35
C THR A 553 -5.23 15.23 -26.95
N THR A 554 -4.89 16.51 -26.90
CA THR A 554 -4.94 17.30 -25.68
C THR A 554 -6.41 17.46 -25.30
N PHE A 555 -6.82 16.91 -24.16
CA PHE A 555 -8.22 17.02 -23.71
C PHE A 555 -8.47 18.32 -22.95
N VAL A 556 -7.43 18.89 -22.33
CA VAL A 556 -7.44 20.24 -21.72
C VAL A 556 -6.08 20.87 -21.97
N GLY A 557 -6.03 22.10 -22.46
CA GLY A 557 -4.76 22.80 -22.65
C GLY A 557 -4.90 24.26 -23.05
N LEU A 558 -3.75 24.92 -23.10
CA LEU A 558 -3.55 26.28 -23.56
C LEU A 558 -2.47 26.28 -24.64
N SER A 559 -2.78 26.95 -25.73
CA SER A 559 -1.91 27.22 -26.88
C SER A 559 -1.91 28.71 -27.18
N TYR A 560 -1.00 29.15 -28.05
CA TYR A 560 -0.88 30.54 -28.49
C TYR A 560 -0.59 30.60 -30.00
N THR A 561 -1.09 31.63 -30.66
CA THR A 561 -1.09 31.74 -32.13
C THR A 561 -0.15 32.82 -32.64
N LEU A 562 0.10 32.81 -33.94
CA LEU A 562 0.87 33.85 -34.65
C LEU A 562 0.19 35.24 -34.67
N ALA A 563 -1.10 35.31 -34.32
CA ALA A 563 -1.89 36.54 -34.28
C ALA A 563 -1.89 37.19 -32.88
N ASP A 564 -0.97 36.77 -32.01
CA ASP A 564 -0.89 37.21 -30.61
C ASP A 564 -2.13 36.83 -29.77
N GLU A 565 -2.87 35.78 -30.15
CA GLU A 565 -4.08 35.34 -29.46
C GLU A 565 -3.85 34.06 -28.65
N TRP A 566 -4.55 33.94 -27.52
CA TRP A 566 -4.62 32.68 -26.77
C TRP A 566 -5.65 31.73 -27.39
N GLU A 567 -5.31 30.45 -27.43
CA GLU A 567 -6.17 29.37 -27.89
C GLU A 567 -6.36 28.35 -26.76
N THR A 568 -7.60 28.15 -26.31
CA THR A 568 -7.93 27.13 -25.30
C THR A 568 -8.36 25.84 -25.98
N VAL A 569 -7.89 24.71 -25.47
CA VAL A 569 -8.26 23.37 -25.95
C VAL A 569 -9.14 22.68 -24.92
N PHE A 570 -10.32 22.23 -25.34
CA PHE A 570 -11.22 21.40 -24.53
C PHE A 570 -11.76 20.23 -25.36
N ASN A 571 -11.56 18.99 -24.88
CA ASN A 571 -11.86 17.74 -25.59
C ASN A 571 -11.34 17.72 -27.04
N GLY A 572 -10.10 18.16 -27.24
CA GLY A 572 -9.47 18.24 -28.56
C GLY A 572 -9.97 19.38 -29.45
N MET A 573 -10.97 20.15 -29.03
CA MET A 573 -11.46 21.32 -29.77
C MET A 573 -10.74 22.59 -29.31
N ALA A 574 -10.09 23.25 -30.26
CA ALA A 574 -9.44 24.52 -30.06
C ALA A 574 -10.43 25.69 -30.25
N THR A 575 -10.34 26.70 -29.39
CA THR A 575 -11.13 27.93 -29.50
C THR A 575 -10.24 29.13 -29.21
N ILE A 576 -10.19 30.06 -30.16
CA ILE A 576 -9.49 31.34 -30.02
C ILE A 576 -10.25 32.19 -29.02
N THR A 577 -9.53 32.83 -28.10
CA THR A 577 -10.10 33.76 -27.13
C THR A 577 -9.84 35.21 -27.58
N GLU A 578 -10.68 36.14 -27.12
CA GLU A 578 -10.50 37.57 -27.39
C GLU A 578 -9.29 38.20 -26.67
N ASN A 579 -8.60 37.43 -25.82
CA ASN A 579 -7.44 37.89 -25.06
C ASN A 579 -6.16 37.70 -25.86
N THR A 580 -5.28 38.70 -25.82
CA THR A 580 -3.98 38.65 -26.47
C THR A 580 -2.84 38.36 -25.52
N TRP A 581 -1.72 37.94 -26.10
CA TRP A 581 -0.44 37.77 -25.41
C TRP A 581 0.63 38.71 -25.99
N GLU A 582 1.69 38.96 -25.22
CA GLU A 582 2.81 39.80 -25.63
C GLU A 582 4.12 39.03 -25.42
N SER A 583 5.04 39.16 -26.37
CA SER A 583 6.37 38.57 -26.23
C SER A 583 7.11 39.13 -25.01
N TRP A 584 7.86 38.28 -24.32
CA TRP A 584 8.65 38.60 -23.11
C TRP A 584 7.84 39.04 -21.89
N LYS A 585 6.51 38.98 -21.95
CA LYS A 585 5.65 39.21 -20.80
C LYS A 585 5.44 37.91 -20.04
N GLU A 586 5.54 38.01 -18.72
CA GLU A 586 5.28 36.90 -17.81
C GLU A 586 3.77 36.71 -17.63
N TYR A 587 3.32 35.47 -17.74
CA TYR A 587 1.94 35.05 -17.52
C TYR A 587 1.86 33.95 -16.48
N GLN A 588 0.81 34.01 -15.66
CA GLN A 588 0.41 32.92 -14.78
C GLN A 588 -0.70 32.13 -15.47
N VAL A 589 -0.48 30.84 -15.65
CA VAL A 589 -1.43 29.93 -16.31
C VAL A 589 -1.93 28.92 -15.29
N ALA A 590 -3.25 28.69 -15.29
CA ALA A 590 -3.90 27.64 -14.53
C ALA A 590 -4.88 26.90 -15.45
N LEU A 591 -4.79 25.56 -15.47
CA LEU A 591 -5.72 24.66 -16.14
C LEU A 591 -6.60 23.94 -15.12
#